data_AF-A0A917Y1P7-F1
#
_entry.id   AF-A0A917Y1P7-F1
#
_cell.length_a   1.000
_cell.length_b   1.000
_cell.length_c   1.000
_cell.angle_alpha   90.00
_cell.angle_beta   90.00
_cell.angle_gamma   90.00
#
_symmetry.space_group_name_H-M   'P 1'
#
loop_
_entity.id
_entity.type
_entity.pdbx_description
1 polymer ?
#
loop_
_entity_poly.entity_id
_entity_poly.type
_entity_poly.pdbx_seq_one_letter_code
_entity_poly.pdbx_strand_id
1 'polypeptide(L)'
;MAIVNIEQFMIDFFSAYQCKLLNKENGVLQVELTEELDKVLMNRPFYWHYMQNLGQKGVPMTLTLITNPEKRDQQGEWIDIGSPRLQQIFNHVTHHEKYTLLFQEVNTDKNTPLYPWLLANFKVSYRGRQKKEEIISLGIQLVTGKVIVNMMDELNKLNLKQQISNFCYTISPIITLASGYKRIEKIIQHYVENQPKEWINEAIETRNEEIALLKQFYKDDLENDIVKKELEEIHNRYTPEIAIDVTSGGLIYLLQQFPEV
;
A
#
# COMPACT_ATOMS: atom_id res chain seq x y z
N MET A 1 -8.57 -3.14 -1.31
CA MET A 1 -8.76 -2.83 0.13
C MET A 1 -10.06 -2.07 0.27
N ALA A 2 -11.17 -2.73 0.65
CA ALA A 2 -12.31 -1.99 1.16
C ALA A 2 -11.97 -1.67 2.61
N ILE A 3 -11.73 -0.41 2.95
CA ILE A 3 -11.48 -0.02 4.33
C ILE A 3 -12.84 -0.13 5.03
N VAL A 4 -13.10 -1.30 5.62
CA VAL A 4 -14.34 -1.58 6.34
C VAL A 4 -14.44 -0.71 7.61
N ASN A 5 -13.34 -0.08 8.04
CA ASN A 5 -13.34 0.85 9.18
C ASN A 5 -12.25 1.94 9.07
N ILE A 6 -12.62 3.13 8.60
CA ILE A 6 -11.71 4.30 8.47
C ILE A 6 -11.20 4.75 9.84
N GLU A 7 -12.06 4.68 10.86
CA GLU A 7 -11.71 5.07 12.23
C GLU A 7 -10.59 4.21 12.80
N GLN A 8 -10.70 2.88 12.66
CA GLN A 8 -9.65 1.97 13.11
C GLN A 8 -8.32 2.23 12.40
N PHE A 9 -8.35 2.41 11.07
CA PHE A 9 -7.15 2.75 10.31
C PHE A 9 -6.46 4.02 10.83
N MET A 10 -7.22 5.07 11.14
CA MET A 10 -6.64 6.31 11.68
C MET A 10 -6.04 6.09 13.06
N ILE A 11 -6.72 5.36 13.94
CA ILE A 11 -6.20 5.02 15.27
C ILE A 11 -4.88 4.27 15.16
N ASP A 12 -4.82 3.25 14.29
CA ASP A 12 -3.62 2.45 14.07
C ASP A 12 -2.48 3.31 13.50
N PHE A 13 -2.77 4.17 12.53
CA PHE A 13 -1.82 5.10 11.94
C PHE A 13 -1.21 6.04 12.99
N PHE A 14 -2.04 6.79 13.73
CA PHE A 14 -1.53 7.73 14.72
C PHE A 14 -0.80 7.03 15.87
N SER A 15 -1.25 5.84 16.26
CA SER A 15 -0.58 5.02 17.28
C SER A 15 0.80 4.54 16.82
N ALA A 16 0.92 4.14 15.55
CA ALA A 16 2.19 3.72 14.95
C ALA A 16 3.24 4.85 14.93
N TYR A 17 2.81 6.09 14.66
CA TYR A 17 3.66 7.29 14.75
C TYR A 17 3.80 7.83 16.17
N GLN A 18 3.37 7.08 17.19
CA GLN A 18 3.49 7.47 18.60
C GLN A 18 2.82 8.81 18.94
N CYS A 19 1.80 9.19 18.18
CA CYS A 19 0.99 10.36 18.50
C CYS A 19 0.17 10.10 19.75
N LYS A 20 -0.09 11.17 20.51
CA LYS A 20 -0.86 11.06 21.74
C LYS A 20 -2.35 11.20 21.42
N LEU A 21 -3.08 10.09 21.54
CA LEU A 21 -4.54 10.07 21.40
C LEU A 21 -5.17 10.75 22.63
N LEU A 22 -5.82 11.89 22.42
CA LEU A 22 -6.47 12.68 23.47
C LEU A 22 -7.94 12.26 23.67
N ASN A 23 -8.65 11.96 22.58
CA ASN A 23 -10.05 11.51 22.60
C ASN A 23 -10.34 10.57 21.43
N LYS A 24 -11.22 9.58 21.61
CA LYS A 24 -11.62 8.58 20.60
C LYS A 24 -13.10 8.18 20.68
N GLU A 25 -13.98 9.11 21.02
CA GLU A 25 -15.39 8.80 21.32
C GLU A 25 -16.36 9.01 20.15
N ASN A 26 -17.12 7.96 19.83
CA ASN A 26 -18.21 7.89 18.84
C ASN A 26 -17.87 8.58 17.50
N GLY A 27 -16.76 8.19 16.86
CA GLY A 27 -16.33 8.74 15.57
C GLY A 27 -15.78 10.16 15.64
N VAL A 28 -15.26 10.57 16.80
CA VAL A 28 -14.43 11.79 16.96
C VAL A 28 -13.09 11.37 17.53
N LEU A 29 -12.04 11.61 16.76
CA LEU A 29 -10.67 11.26 17.11
C LEU A 29 -9.86 12.56 17.26
N GLN A 30 -9.38 12.83 18.47
CA GLN A 30 -8.53 13.97 18.76
C GLN A 30 -7.12 13.48 19.08
N VAL A 31 -6.12 13.99 18.35
CA VAL A 31 -4.75 13.51 18.40
C VAL A 31 -3.78 14.68 18.47
N GLU A 32 -2.85 14.64 19.43
CA GLU A 32 -1.68 15.52 19.45
C GLU A 32 -0.59 14.88 18.58
N LEU A 33 -0.18 15.60 17.53
CA LEU A 33 0.76 15.11 16.53
C LEU A 33 2.19 15.06 17.06
N THR A 34 3.04 14.23 16.45
CA THR A 34 4.49 14.34 16.61
C THR A 34 5.07 15.46 15.75
N GLU A 35 6.30 15.90 16.03
CA GLU A 35 6.99 16.89 15.19
C GLU A 35 7.03 16.46 13.71
N GLU A 36 7.26 15.18 13.45
CA GLU A 36 7.30 14.62 12.09
C GLU A 36 5.96 14.77 11.38
N LEU A 37 4.88 14.28 11.99
CA LEU A 37 3.55 14.35 11.37
C LEU A 37 3.01 15.78 11.33
N ASP A 38 3.35 16.65 12.27
CA ASP A 38 2.98 18.07 12.22
C ASP A 38 3.61 18.78 11.01
N LYS A 39 4.88 18.49 10.68
CA LYS A 39 5.51 19.03 9.47
C LYS A 39 4.77 18.62 8.20
N VAL A 40 4.42 17.33 8.09
CA VAL A 40 3.82 16.76 6.88
C VAL A 40 2.34 17.10 6.77
N LEU A 41 1.55 16.79 7.79
CA LEU A 41 0.09 16.94 7.76
C LEU A 41 -0.32 18.40 7.90
N MET A 42 0.34 19.19 8.75
CA MET A 42 -0.01 20.61 8.92
C MET A 42 0.74 21.54 7.96
N ASN A 43 1.62 20.99 7.11
CA ASN A 43 2.50 21.76 6.24
C ASN A 43 3.32 22.81 7.01
N ARG A 44 3.91 22.40 8.15
CA ARG A 44 4.67 23.27 9.07
C ARG A 44 6.20 23.04 9.11
N PRO A 45 6.91 22.67 8.01
CA PRO A 45 8.35 22.41 8.07
C PRO A 45 9.16 23.65 8.52
N PHE A 46 8.78 24.84 8.08
CA PHE A 46 9.49 26.08 8.43
C PHE A 46 9.33 26.49 9.90
N TYR A 47 8.16 26.23 10.51
CA TYR A 47 7.95 26.48 11.94
C TYR A 47 8.95 25.68 12.78
N TRP A 48 9.05 24.39 12.50
CA TRP A 48 9.96 23.50 13.21
C TRP A 48 11.43 23.85 12.96
N HIS A 49 11.78 24.18 11.71
CA HIS A 49 13.13 24.65 11.41
C HIS A 49 13.50 25.92 12.20
N TYR A 50 12.57 26.87 12.31
CA TYR A 50 12.77 28.08 13.10
C TYR A 50 12.92 27.78 14.61
N MET A 51 12.08 26.91 15.18
CA MET A 51 12.19 26.49 16.59
C MET A 51 13.53 25.81 16.89
N GLN A 52 13.99 24.92 16.00
CA GLN A 52 15.29 24.26 16.12
C GLN A 52 16.45 25.26 16.08
N ASN A 53 16.41 26.24 15.16
CA ASN A 53 17.44 27.27 15.05
C ASN A 53 17.52 28.17 16.30
N LEU A 54 16.42 28.34 17.01
CA LEU A 54 16.37 29.06 18.28
C LEU A 54 16.76 28.20 19.49
N GLY A 55 17.03 26.91 19.30
CA GLY A 55 17.28 25.96 20.40
C GLY A 55 16.04 25.73 21.29
N GLN A 56 14.84 26.02 20.78
CA GLN A 56 13.58 25.85 21.51
C GLN A 56 12.86 24.57 21.10
N LYS A 57 12.10 23.98 22.02
CA LYS A 57 11.18 22.88 21.71
C LYS A 57 9.93 23.45 21.05
N GLY A 58 9.63 23.02 19.83
CA GLY A 58 8.39 23.38 19.15
C GLY A 58 7.17 22.72 19.80
N VAL A 59 6.00 23.29 19.53
CA VAL A 59 4.70 22.79 20.02
C VAL A 59 3.93 22.20 18.84
N PRO A 60 3.74 20.86 18.81
CA PRO A 60 2.90 20.21 17.81
C PRO A 60 1.44 20.64 17.89
N MET A 61 0.73 20.62 16.76
CA MET A 61 -0.71 20.85 16.74
C MET A 61 -1.49 19.61 17.19
N THR A 62 -2.66 19.89 17.74
CA THR A 62 -3.70 18.89 17.95
C THR A 62 -4.66 18.92 16.78
N LEU A 63 -5.05 17.75 16.30
CA LEU A 63 -5.94 17.57 15.17
C LEU A 63 -7.19 16.82 15.64
N THR A 64 -8.37 17.28 15.19
CA THR A 64 -9.67 16.65 15.50
C THR A 64 -10.28 16.13 14.20
N LEU A 65 -10.47 14.82 14.10
CA LEU A 65 -11.03 14.11 12.94
C LEU A 65 -12.42 13.60 13.29
N ILE A 66 -13.38 13.80 12.39
CA ILE A 66 -14.78 13.42 12.59
C ILE A 66 -15.19 12.46 11.48
N THR A 67 -15.58 11.24 11.85
CA THR A 67 -16.09 10.20 10.94
C THR A 67 -17.58 9.92 11.14
N ASN A 68 -18.16 10.36 12.27
CA ASN A 68 -19.58 10.18 12.55
C ASN A 68 -20.42 11.35 11.99
N PRO A 69 -21.34 11.10 11.03
CA PRO A 69 -22.19 12.14 10.44
C PRO A 69 -23.01 12.94 11.47
N GLU A 70 -23.42 12.32 12.57
CA GLU A 70 -24.22 12.98 13.62
C GLU A 70 -23.41 14.00 14.44
N LYS A 71 -22.08 13.95 14.34
CA LYS A 71 -21.17 14.86 15.04
C LYS A 71 -20.50 15.88 14.12
N ARG A 72 -21.01 16.04 12.89
CA ARG A 72 -20.42 16.92 11.88
C ARG A 72 -20.37 18.40 12.30
N ASP A 73 -21.24 18.81 13.22
CA ASP A 73 -21.27 20.18 13.74
C ASP A 73 -20.21 20.47 14.81
N GLN A 74 -19.43 19.46 15.22
CA GLN A 74 -18.30 19.67 16.13
C GLN A 74 -17.12 20.35 15.42
N GLN A 75 -16.31 21.09 16.18
CA GLN A 75 -15.12 21.74 15.64
C GLN A 75 -14.03 20.71 15.30
N GLY A 76 -13.95 20.33 14.02
CA GLY A 76 -12.99 19.36 13.51
C GLY A 76 -13.06 19.18 11.99
N GLU A 77 -12.17 18.35 11.46
CA GLU A 77 -12.11 18.01 10.04
C GLU A 77 -12.99 16.77 9.76
N TRP A 78 -13.92 16.89 8.82
CA TRP A 78 -14.74 15.77 8.37
C TRP A 78 -13.90 14.81 7.51
N ILE A 79 -13.93 13.51 7.86
CA ILE A 79 -13.16 12.48 7.19
C ILE A 79 -14.07 11.45 6.54
N ASP A 80 -13.90 11.34 5.23
CA ASP A 80 -14.40 10.25 4.40
C ASP A 80 -13.28 9.74 3.47
N ILE A 81 -13.60 8.74 2.65
CA ILE A 81 -12.65 8.11 1.71
C ILE A 81 -12.06 9.14 0.72
N GLY A 82 -12.83 10.18 0.37
CA GLY A 82 -12.43 11.23 -0.55
C GLY A 82 -11.72 12.41 0.11
N SER A 83 -11.69 12.47 1.44
CA SER A 83 -11.16 13.62 2.16
C SER A 83 -9.67 13.86 1.87
N PRO A 84 -9.25 15.11 1.63
CA PRO A 84 -7.84 15.44 1.34
C PRO A 84 -6.89 14.94 2.42
N ARG A 85 -7.29 15.02 3.70
CA ARG A 85 -6.50 14.55 4.84
C ARG A 85 -6.23 13.05 4.78
N LEU A 86 -7.25 12.25 4.50
CA LEU A 86 -7.09 10.81 4.42
C LEU A 86 -6.20 10.43 3.24
N GLN A 87 -6.35 11.11 2.10
CA GLN A 87 -5.47 10.94 0.94
C GLN A 87 -4.01 11.33 1.26
N GLN A 88 -3.78 12.42 2.02
CA GLN A 88 -2.45 12.77 2.50
C GLN A 88 -1.84 11.68 3.38
N ILE A 89 -2.62 11.11 4.30
CA ILE A 89 -2.17 10.00 5.16
C ILE A 89 -1.83 8.77 4.31
N PHE A 90 -2.68 8.38 3.37
CA PHE A 90 -2.39 7.26 2.47
C PHE A 90 -1.14 7.50 1.63
N ASN A 91 -0.96 8.71 1.09
CA ASN A 91 0.23 9.08 0.35
C ASN A 91 1.47 9.02 1.25
N HIS A 92 1.38 9.45 2.50
CA HIS A 92 2.49 9.36 3.44
C HIS A 92 2.92 7.91 3.68
N VAL A 93 1.96 7.04 4.03
CA VAL A 93 2.20 5.60 4.29
C VAL A 93 2.76 4.92 3.05
N THR A 94 2.14 5.12 1.88
CA THR A 94 2.59 4.48 0.64
C THR A 94 3.99 4.90 0.20
N HIS A 95 4.46 6.10 0.57
CA HIS A 95 5.80 6.57 0.20
C HIS A 95 6.88 6.15 1.20
N HIS A 96 6.58 6.10 2.50
CA HIS A 96 7.58 5.91 3.55
C HIS A 96 7.56 4.51 4.18
N GLU A 97 6.40 3.85 4.25
CA GLU A 97 6.21 2.57 4.96
C GLU A 97 6.20 1.38 3.99
N LYS A 98 7.23 1.32 3.12
CA LYS A 98 7.29 0.29 2.05
C LYS A 98 7.90 -1.03 2.49
N TYR A 99 8.69 -1.03 3.57
CA TYR A 99 9.38 -2.23 4.03
C TYR A 99 9.32 -2.35 5.55
N THR A 100 9.24 -3.60 6.03
CA THR A 100 9.22 -3.87 7.47
C THR A 100 10.09 -5.08 7.84
N LEU A 101 10.52 -5.11 9.09
CA LEU A 101 11.22 -6.24 9.70
C LEU A 101 10.39 -6.68 10.91
N LEU A 102 9.87 -7.91 10.86
CA LEU A 102 9.00 -8.43 11.91
C LEU A 102 9.44 -9.83 12.35
N PHE A 103 9.11 -10.15 13.60
CA PHE A 103 9.36 -11.43 14.24
C PHE A 103 8.04 -12.00 14.75
N GLN A 104 7.84 -13.29 14.56
CA GLN A 104 6.73 -13.99 15.19
C GLN A 104 6.87 -13.92 16.71
N GLU A 105 5.78 -13.53 17.37
CA GLU A 105 5.70 -13.61 18.81
C GLU A 105 5.55 -15.07 19.25
N VAL A 106 6.46 -15.52 20.11
CA VAL A 106 6.49 -16.88 20.61
C VAL A 106 6.75 -16.82 22.11
N ASN A 107 5.84 -17.38 22.89
CA ASN A 107 6.01 -17.55 24.33
C ASN A 107 6.59 -18.95 24.57
N THR A 108 7.90 -19.03 24.73
CA THR A 108 8.62 -20.28 24.90
C THR A 108 9.77 -20.11 25.88
N ASP A 109 10.02 -21.13 26.69
CA ASP A 109 11.19 -21.22 27.56
C ASP A 109 12.36 -21.97 26.89
N LYS A 110 12.18 -22.40 25.63
CA LYS A 110 13.17 -23.15 24.86
C LYS A 110 13.76 -22.29 23.75
N ASN A 111 15.06 -22.47 23.51
CA ASN A 111 15.77 -21.84 22.39
C ASN A 111 15.14 -22.23 21.06
N THR A 112 14.41 -21.29 20.45
CA THR A 112 13.59 -21.54 19.28
C THR A 112 14.12 -20.74 18.07
N PRO A 113 14.46 -21.41 16.96
CA PRO A 113 14.92 -20.73 15.76
C PRO A 113 13.76 -20.09 14.98
N LEU A 114 13.99 -18.88 14.48
CA LEU A 114 13.12 -18.20 13.53
C LEU A 114 13.79 -18.12 12.15
N TYR A 115 13.04 -18.47 11.12
CA TYR A 115 13.50 -18.57 9.75
C TYR A 115 13.11 -17.33 8.95
N PRO A 116 14.02 -16.76 8.15
CA PRO A 116 13.77 -15.57 7.37
C PRO A 116 12.87 -15.85 6.16
N TRP A 117 11.78 -15.09 6.05
CA TRP A 117 10.87 -15.02 4.92
C TRP A 117 10.92 -13.64 4.29
N LEU A 118 11.24 -13.57 3.00
CA LEU A 118 11.10 -12.36 2.22
C LEU A 118 9.67 -12.28 1.67
N LEU A 119 8.96 -11.22 2.05
CA LEU A 119 7.63 -10.89 1.58
C LEU A 119 7.71 -9.79 0.51
N ALA A 120 6.91 -9.92 -0.54
CA ALA A 120 6.64 -8.86 -1.48
C ALA A 120 5.16 -8.88 -1.90
N ASN A 121 4.55 -7.71 -1.86
CA ASN A 121 3.18 -7.46 -2.27
C ASN A 121 3.20 -6.70 -3.59
N PHE A 122 2.45 -7.21 -4.56
CA PHE A 122 2.34 -6.66 -5.90
C PHE A 122 0.91 -6.22 -6.15
N LYS A 123 0.75 -5.08 -6.81
CA LYS A 123 -0.50 -4.67 -7.43
C LYS A 123 -0.35 -4.87 -8.92
N VAL A 124 -1.13 -5.80 -9.48
CA VAL A 124 -1.19 -6.03 -10.92
C VAL A 124 -2.40 -5.29 -11.47
N SER A 125 -2.15 -4.39 -12.42
CA SER A 125 -3.18 -3.57 -13.06
C SER A 125 -3.29 -3.93 -14.53
N TYR A 126 -4.42 -4.49 -14.92
CA TYR A 126 -4.78 -4.75 -16.30
C TYR A 126 -5.55 -3.54 -16.82
N ARG A 127 -5.02 -2.86 -17.84
CA ARG A 127 -5.64 -1.71 -18.50
C ARG A 127 -5.98 -2.08 -19.93
N GLY A 128 -7.22 -1.89 -20.32
CA GLY A 128 -7.72 -2.05 -21.68
C GLY A 128 -9.09 -1.41 -21.76
N ARG A 129 -10.08 -2.13 -22.30
CA ARG A 129 -11.50 -1.68 -22.24
C ARG A 129 -11.96 -1.40 -20.82
N GLN A 130 -11.52 -2.22 -19.87
CA GLN A 130 -11.78 -2.06 -18.45
C GLN A 130 -10.47 -2.05 -17.68
N LYS A 131 -10.46 -1.37 -16.53
CA LYS A 131 -9.37 -1.44 -15.57
C LYS A 131 -9.70 -2.50 -14.54
N LYS A 132 -8.88 -3.55 -14.46
CA LYS A 132 -8.93 -4.56 -13.40
C LYS A 132 -7.66 -4.48 -12.58
N GLU A 133 -7.79 -4.45 -11.27
CA GLU A 133 -6.66 -4.47 -10.35
C GLU A 133 -6.77 -5.69 -9.42
N GLU A 134 -5.65 -6.33 -9.18
CA GLU A 134 -5.51 -7.39 -8.18
C GLU A 134 -4.28 -7.15 -7.32
N ILE A 135 -4.32 -7.67 -6.09
CA ILE A 135 -3.20 -7.62 -5.16
C ILE A 135 -2.75 -9.04 -4.92
N ILE A 136 -1.45 -9.29 -5.11
CA ILE A 136 -0.84 -10.60 -4.96
C ILE A 136 0.26 -10.47 -3.91
N SER A 137 0.17 -11.29 -2.86
CA SER A 137 1.20 -11.37 -1.82
C SER A 137 2.01 -12.66 -1.99
N LEU A 138 3.33 -12.52 -2.07
CA LEU A 138 4.26 -13.64 -2.25
C LEU A 138 5.29 -13.65 -1.12
N GLY A 139 5.45 -14.80 -0.49
CA GLY A 139 6.48 -15.05 0.52
C GLY A 139 7.48 -16.10 0.03
N ILE A 140 8.77 -15.86 0.18
CA ILE A 140 9.82 -16.87 -0.06
C ILE A 140 10.68 -17.06 1.18
N GLN A 141 10.86 -18.31 1.61
CA GLN A 141 11.77 -18.63 2.69
C GLN A 141 13.22 -18.59 2.18
N LEU A 142 14.07 -17.79 2.82
CA LEU A 142 15.45 -17.56 2.37
C LEU A 142 16.43 -18.68 2.74
N VAL A 143 15.96 -19.76 3.36
CA VAL A 143 16.77 -20.95 3.68
C VAL A 143 16.47 -22.08 2.71
N THR A 144 15.20 -22.47 2.58
CA THR A 144 14.78 -23.60 1.72
C THR A 144 14.42 -23.18 0.30
N GLY A 145 14.06 -21.90 0.09
CA GLY A 145 13.48 -21.42 -1.16
C GLY A 145 11.99 -21.77 -1.33
N LYS A 146 11.31 -22.30 -0.31
CA LYS A 146 9.86 -22.53 -0.33
C LYS A 146 9.12 -21.23 -0.61
N VAL A 147 8.15 -21.26 -1.51
CA VAL A 147 7.31 -20.11 -1.86
C VAL A 147 5.89 -20.35 -1.37
N ILE A 148 5.26 -19.31 -0.85
CA ILE A 148 3.85 -19.26 -0.45
C ILE A 148 3.19 -18.12 -1.21
N VAL A 149 2.05 -18.42 -1.83
CA VAL A 149 1.13 -17.44 -2.42
C VAL A 149 0.11 -17.05 -1.37
N ASN A 150 -0.40 -15.82 -1.44
CA ASN A 150 -1.32 -15.24 -0.44
C ASN A 150 -0.71 -15.20 0.96
N MET A 151 0.59 -14.91 1.04
CA MET A 151 1.36 -14.87 2.29
C MET A 151 0.72 -13.95 3.35
N MET A 152 0.09 -12.84 2.93
CA MET A 152 -0.58 -11.92 3.88
C MET A 152 -1.75 -12.57 4.61
N ASP A 153 -2.47 -13.50 3.99
CA ASP A 153 -3.60 -14.19 4.64
C ASP A 153 -3.11 -15.11 5.75
N GLU A 154 -1.95 -15.74 5.57
CA GLU A 154 -1.30 -16.54 6.60
C GLU A 154 -0.69 -15.68 7.72
N LEU A 155 -0.10 -14.54 7.36
CA LEU A 155 0.48 -13.61 8.34
C LEU A 155 -0.58 -12.95 9.23
N ASN A 156 -1.79 -12.68 8.70
CA ASN A 156 -2.89 -12.10 9.46
C ASN A 156 -3.37 -13.01 10.62
N LYS A 157 -3.03 -14.30 10.60
CA LYS A 157 -3.34 -15.26 11.66
C LYS A 157 -2.30 -15.24 12.79
N LEU A 158 -1.19 -14.55 12.61
CA LEU A 158 -0.04 -14.56 13.52
C LEU A 158 0.11 -13.22 14.25
N ASN A 159 0.59 -13.29 15.48
CA ASN A 159 1.05 -12.12 16.21
C ASN A 159 2.50 -11.82 15.82
N LEU A 160 2.74 -10.63 15.28
CA LEU A 160 4.05 -10.17 14.82
C LEU A 160 4.48 -8.93 15.61
N LYS A 161 5.76 -8.83 15.92
CA LYS A 161 6.36 -7.67 16.59
C LYS A 161 7.72 -7.29 16.00
N GLN A 162 8.14 -6.06 16.24
CA GLN A 162 9.43 -5.54 15.75
C GLN A 162 10.64 -6.06 16.55
N GLN A 163 10.42 -6.64 17.73
CA GLN A 163 11.46 -7.15 18.60
C GLN A 163 11.39 -8.67 18.73
N ILE A 164 12.54 -9.34 18.72
CA ILE A 164 12.62 -10.78 18.94
C ILE A 164 12.12 -11.16 20.35
N SER A 165 11.33 -12.24 20.43
CA SER A 165 10.87 -12.79 21.72
C SER A 165 12.05 -13.37 22.51
N ASN A 166 11.90 -13.45 23.84
CA ASN A 166 12.88 -14.13 24.68
C ASN A 166 13.08 -15.58 24.22
N PHE A 167 14.30 -16.09 24.37
CA PHE A 167 14.69 -17.45 23.95
C PHE A 167 14.51 -17.74 22.45
N CYS A 168 14.37 -16.72 21.60
CA CYS A 168 14.35 -16.89 20.16
C CYS A 168 15.65 -16.38 19.52
N TYR A 169 16.07 -17.01 18.42
CA TYR A 169 17.22 -16.57 17.64
C TYR A 169 16.93 -16.68 16.14
N THR A 170 17.60 -15.85 15.33
CA THR A 170 17.40 -15.82 13.87
C THR A 170 18.32 -16.80 13.16
N ILE A 171 17.78 -17.45 12.13
CA ILE A 171 18.56 -18.28 11.20
C ILE A 171 19.11 -17.40 10.08
N SER A 172 20.39 -17.55 9.78
CA SER A 172 21.04 -16.84 8.68
C SER A 172 20.47 -17.30 7.33
N PRO A 173 20.10 -16.37 6.43
CA PRO A 173 19.61 -16.72 5.10
C PRO A 173 20.72 -17.33 4.25
N ILE A 174 20.42 -18.44 3.57
CA ILE A 174 21.32 -19.06 2.58
C ILE A 174 21.14 -18.35 1.22
N ILE A 175 19.91 -17.96 0.91
CA ILE A 175 19.53 -17.22 -0.28
C ILE A 175 19.58 -15.73 0.05
N THR A 176 20.37 -14.97 -0.71
CA THR A 176 20.46 -13.51 -0.54
C THR A 176 19.12 -12.85 -0.87
N LEU A 177 18.82 -11.70 -0.24
CA LEU A 177 17.59 -10.94 -0.48
C LEU A 177 17.39 -10.62 -1.96
N ALA A 178 18.44 -10.20 -2.66
CA ALA A 178 18.39 -9.90 -4.10
C ALA A 178 18.05 -11.14 -4.94
N SER A 179 18.58 -12.32 -4.59
CA SER A 179 18.27 -13.57 -5.28
C SER A 179 16.84 -14.04 -4.97
N GLY A 180 16.41 -13.91 -3.72
CA GLY A 180 15.03 -14.20 -3.31
C GLY A 180 14.03 -13.31 -4.06
N TYR A 181 14.29 -12.01 -4.15
CA TYR A 181 13.46 -11.07 -4.87
C TYR A 181 13.37 -11.40 -6.37
N LYS A 182 14.50 -11.71 -7.04
CA LYS A 182 14.49 -12.15 -8.44
C LYS A 182 13.66 -13.42 -8.67
N ARG A 183 13.59 -14.32 -7.69
CA ARG A 183 12.71 -15.50 -7.78
C ARG A 183 11.24 -15.11 -7.71
N ILE A 184 10.89 -14.22 -6.77
CA ILE A 184 9.53 -13.68 -6.67
C ILE A 184 9.13 -12.97 -7.98
N GLU A 185 10.01 -12.13 -8.52
CA GLU A 185 9.81 -11.42 -9.79
C GLU A 185 9.48 -12.38 -10.95
N LYS A 186 10.24 -13.48 -11.07
CA LYS A 186 9.95 -14.51 -12.08
C LYS A 186 8.60 -15.20 -11.88
N ILE A 187 8.20 -15.41 -10.63
CA ILE A 187 6.93 -16.06 -10.30
C ILE A 187 5.76 -15.16 -10.69
N ILE A 188 5.81 -13.86 -10.36
CA ILE A 188 4.76 -12.94 -10.73
C ILE A 188 4.70 -12.72 -12.25
N GLN A 189 5.85 -12.66 -12.92
CA GLN A 189 5.90 -12.60 -14.38
C GLN A 189 5.23 -13.82 -15.02
N HIS A 190 5.59 -15.02 -14.56
CA HIS A 190 4.99 -16.27 -15.08
C HIS A 190 3.49 -16.35 -14.79
N TYR A 191 3.05 -15.88 -13.62
CA TYR A 191 1.64 -15.81 -13.28
C TYR A 191 0.87 -14.91 -14.27
N VAL A 192 1.39 -13.72 -14.58
CA VAL A 192 0.77 -12.78 -15.52
C VAL A 192 0.76 -13.31 -16.96
N GLU A 193 1.85 -13.95 -17.40
CA GLU A 193 1.98 -14.51 -18.76
C GLU A 193 0.95 -15.60 -19.06
N ASN A 194 0.56 -16.37 -18.04
CA ASN A 194 -0.39 -17.48 -18.14
C ASN A 194 -1.86 -17.06 -17.96
N GLN A 195 -2.16 -15.79 -17.68
CA GLN A 195 -3.54 -15.32 -17.57
C GLN A 195 -4.26 -15.33 -18.92
N PRO A 196 -5.59 -15.49 -18.94
CA PRO A 196 -6.39 -15.37 -20.16
C PRO A 196 -6.17 -14.00 -20.84
N LYS A 197 -5.90 -14.02 -22.14
CA LYS A 197 -5.60 -12.83 -22.96
C LYS A 197 -6.80 -12.33 -23.76
N GLU A 198 -7.99 -12.87 -23.50
CA GLU A 198 -9.23 -12.52 -24.21
C GLU A 198 -9.52 -11.01 -24.14
N TRP A 199 -9.31 -10.41 -22.97
CA TRP A 199 -9.48 -8.98 -22.74
C TRP A 199 -8.61 -8.08 -23.63
N ILE A 200 -7.46 -8.60 -24.11
CA ILE A 200 -6.56 -7.86 -25.02
C ILE A 200 -7.22 -7.69 -26.38
N ASN A 201 -7.83 -8.76 -26.90
CA ASN A 201 -8.51 -8.73 -28.19
C ASN A 201 -9.73 -7.81 -28.14
N GLU A 202 -10.53 -7.90 -27.08
CA GLU A 202 -11.67 -7.01 -26.87
C GLU A 202 -11.26 -5.54 -26.81
N ALA A 203 -10.16 -5.21 -26.11
CA ALA A 203 -9.66 -3.84 -26.05
C ALA A 203 -9.25 -3.30 -27.43
N ILE A 204 -8.60 -4.13 -28.25
CA ILE A 204 -8.19 -3.76 -29.61
C ILE A 204 -9.41 -3.58 -30.53
N GLU A 205 -10.40 -4.46 -30.45
CA GLU A 205 -11.65 -4.34 -31.21
C GLU A 205 -12.37 -3.05 -30.86
N THR A 206 -12.63 -2.80 -29.57
CA THR A 206 -13.29 -1.58 -29.10
C THR A 206 -12.51 -0.33 -29.53
N ARG A 207 -11.17 -0.35 -29.46
CA ARG A 207 -10.35 0.78 -29.94
C ARG A 207 -10.60 1.07 -31.42
N ASN A 208 -10.64 0.04 -32.25
CA ASN A 208 -10.82 0.21 -33.69
C ASN A 208 -12.23 0.71 -34.02
N GLU A 209 -13.25 0.23 -33.30
CA GLU A 209 -14.63 0.70 -33.41
C GLU A 209 -14.75 2.19 -33.04
N GLU A 210 -14.16 2.62 -31.93
CA GLU A 210 -14.16 4.00 -31.46
C GLU A 210 -13.42 4.94 -32.44
N ILE A 211 -12.25 4.50 -32.95
CA ILE A 211 -11.52 5.24 -33.99
C ILE A 211 -12.36 5.36 -35.26
N ALA A 212 -13.04 4.29 -35.68
CA ALA A 212 -13.88 4.30 -36.87
C ALA A 212 -15.09 5.23 -36.71
N LEU A 213 -15.74 5.21 -35.54
CA LEU A 213 -16.84 6.08 -35.19
C LEU A 213 -16.40 7.55 -35.20
N LEU A 214 -15.27 7.88 -34.56
CA LEU A 214 -14.71 9.24 -34.57
C LEU A 214 -14.44 9.71 -36.01
N LYS A 215 -13.82 8.88 -36.85
CA LYS A 215 -13.57 9.20 -38.26
C LYS A 215 -14.85 9.42 -39.06
N GLN A 216 -15.95 8.73 -38.72
CA GLN A 216 -17.24 8.93 -39.37
C GLN A 216 -17.90 10.26 -38.98
N PHE A 217 -17.76 10.70 -37.73
CA PHE A 217 -18.27 11.99 -37.26
C PHE A 217 -17.51 13.18 -37.83
N TYR A 218 -16.19 13.05 -38.04
CA TYR A 218 -15.31 14.14 -38.48
C TYR A 218 -14.80 14.00 -39.93
N LYS A 219 -15.56 13.37 -40.82
CA LYS A 219 -15.15 13.07 -42.21
C LYS A 219 -14.56 14.26 -42.98
N ASP A 220 -15.04 15.47 -42.70
CA ASP A 220 -14.66 16.69 -43.42
C ASP A 220 -13.57 17.54 -42.70
N ASP A 221 -13.16 17.17 -41.47
CA ASP A 221 -12.22 17.95 -40.65
C ASP A 221 -11.33 17.06 -39.75
N LEU A 222 -10.65 16.09 -40.35
CA LEU A 222 -9.79 15.13 -39.64
C LEU A 222 -8.46 15.71 -39.15
N GLU A 223 -8.04 16.88 -39.67
CA GLU A 223 -6.76 17.51 -39.33
C GLU A 223 -6.84 18.44 -38.11
N ASN A 224 -8.05 18.67 -37.59
CA ASN A 224 -8.30 19.50 -36.42
C ASN A 224 -7.55 18.97 -35.19
N ASP A 225 -6.96 19.88 -34.41
CA ASP A 225 -6.23 19.55 -33.20
C ASP A 225 -7.11 18.86 -32.14
N ILE A 226 -8.42 19.14 -32.16
CA ILE A 226 -9.40 18.46 -31.29
C ILE A 226 -9.47 16.97 -31.64
N VAL A 227 -9.55 16.64 -32.95
CA VAL A 227 -9.66 15.25 -33.42
C VAL A 227 -8.38 14.46 -33.13
N LYS A 228 -7.21 15.09 -33.28
CA LYS A 228 -5.92 14.47 -32.94
C LYS A 228 -5.84 14.14 -31.45
N LYS A 229 -6.27 15.07 -30.58
CA LYS A 229 -6.29 14.86 -29.14
C LYS A 229 -7.25 13.73 -28.74
N GLU A 230 -8.45 13.70 -29.32
CA GLU A 230 -9.42 12.61 -29.10
C GLU A 230 -8.87 11.25 -29.56
N LEU A 231 -8.19 11.20 -30.72
CA LEU A 231 -7.52 9.98 -31.19
C LEU A 231 -6.44 9.50 -30.21
N GLU A 232 -5.61 10.41 -29.69
CA GLU A 232 -4.61 10.08 -28.67
C GLU A 232 -5.26 9.57 -27.38
N GLU A 233 -6.35 10.20 -26.92
CA GLU A 233 -7.09 9.75 -25.73
C GLU A 233 -7.70 8.35 -25.92
N ILE A 234 -8.28 8.06 -27.09
CA ILE A 234 -8.79 6.72 -27.43
C ILE A 234 -7.64 5.71 -27.46
N HIS A 235 -6.51 6.05 -28.08
CA HIS A 235 -5.33 5.19 -28.10
C HIS A 235 -4.82 4.91 -26.68
N ASN A 236 -4.67 5.93 -25.84
CA ASN A 236 -4.19 5.77 -24.46
C ASN A 236 -5.16 4.95 -23.61
N ARG A 237 -6.46 5.11 -23.81
CA ARG A 237 -7.49 4.41 -23.03
C ARG A 237 -7.57 2.92 -23.35
N TYR A 238 -7.50 2.56 -24.63
CA TYR A 238 -7.73 1.19 -25.08
C TYR A 238 -6.46 0.41 -25.46
N THR A 239 -5.28 0.99 -25.25
CA THR A 239 -4.04 0.23 -25.43
C THR A 239 -3.91 -0.77 -24.27
N PRO A 240 -3.88 -2.09 -24.57
CA PRO A 240 -3.79 -3.10 -23.53
C PRO A 240 -2.41 -3.05 -22.88
N GLU A 241 -2.38 -2.79 -21.58
CA GLU A 241 -1.17 -2.70 -20.77
C GLU A 241 -1.35 -3.48 -19.46
N ILE A 242 -0.31 -4.21 -19.05
CA ILE A 242 -0.25 -4.82 -17.73
C ILE A 242 0.86 -4.13 -16.96
N ALA A 243 0.50 -3.42 -15.90
CA ALA A 243 1.45 -2.78 -14.99
C ALA A 243 1.57 -3.61 -13.71
N ILE A 244 2.80 -3.88 -13.27
CA ILE A 244 3.08 -4.58 -12.01
C ILE A 244 3.82 -3.59 -11.12
N ASP A 245 3.16 -3.16 -10.04
CA ASP A 245 3.74 -2.27 -9.05
C ASP A 245 4.04 -3.03 -7.76
N VAL A 246 5.22 -2.84 -7.18
CA VAL A 246 5.51 -3.34 -5.82
C VAL A 246 4.90 -2.37 -4.81
N THR A 247 3.92 -2.82 -4.04
CA THR A 247 3.25 -1.99 -3.05
C THR A 247 4.02 -1.93 -1.74
N SER A 248 4.51 -3.09 -1.28
CA SER A 248 5.29 -3.21 -0.06
C SER A 248 6.08 -4.51 -0.06
N GLY A 249 7.09 -4.58 0.80
CA GLY A 249 7.84 -5.78 1.08
C GLY A 249 8.20 -5.88 2.54
N GLY A 250 8.88 -6.96 2.91
CA GLY A 250 9.35 -7.09 4.29
C GLY A 250 10.18 -8.33 4.49
N LEU A 251 10.93 -8.35 5.57
CA LEU A 251 11.62 -9.52 6.06
C LEU A 251 10.94 -9.96 7.35
N ILE A 252 10.37 -11.16 7.35
CA ILE A 252 9.61 -11.68 8.48
C ILE A 252 10.27 -12.97 8.96
N TYR A 253 10.53 -13.06 10.26
CA TYR A 253 11.13 -14.22 10.89
C TYR A 253 10.04 -15.06 11.55
N LEU A 254 9.81 -16.25 11.00
CA LEU A 254 8.72 -17.16 11.40
C LEU A 254 9.25 -18.50 11.90
N LEU A 255 8.43 -19.24 12.64
CA LEU A 255 8.74 -20.60 13.06
C LEU A 255 8.90 -21.54 11.86
N GLN A 256 9.65 -22.63 12.06
CA GLN A 256 9.94 -23.62 11.01
C GLN A 256 8.68 -24.26 10.42
N GLN A 257 7.65 -24.46 11.24
CA GLN A 257 6.41 -25.18 10.88
C GLN A 257 5.44 -24.32 10.04
N PHE A 258 5.88 -23.17 9.53
CA PHE A 258 5.04 -22.28 8.75
C PHE A 258 5.00 -22.64 7.24
N PRO A 259 3.81 -22.68 6.61
CA PRO A 259 2.48 -22.59 7.21
C PRO A 259 2.10 -23.93 7.85
N GLU A 260 1.37 -23.89 8.97
CA GLU A 260 0.82 -25.10 9.57
C GLU A 260 -0.13 -25.75 8.55
N VAL A 261 0.17 -26.99 8.17
CA VAL A 261 -0.72 -27.83 7.32
C VAL A 261 -1.76 -28.47 8.22
#